data_AF-A0A2D6X0J9-F1
#
_entry.id   AF-A0A2D6X0J9-F1
#
_cell.length_a   1.000
_cell.length_b   1.000
_cell.length_c   1.000
_cell.angle_alpha   90.00
_cell.angle_beta   90.00
_cell.angle_gamma   90.00
#
_symmetry.space_group_name_H-M   'P 1'
#
loop_
_entity.id
_entity.type
_entity.pdbx_description
1 polymer ?
#
loop_
_entity_poly.entity_id
_entity_poly.type
_entity_poly.pdbx_seq_one_letter_code
_entity_poly.pdbx_strand_id
1 'polypeptide(L)'
;MSDLRNILQQEYTKKKRTITPQGLMEMVEETLDAVYKNFAAPSAPLQEMAQSQAKEFLLVLPKFTPSEAWGDPNSMERKQITRLFNVIGGGRTIEGKLQFLQRIVVEGNRIRSPRRIISSLIILESLSAVIGSFNAASAGFVFEGFLAALLQGTQEAEISAKGNLPIQDLIAFTETDNPVPISLKLLRMEGVIEGSFTNLIDGIDEFGKMVYIVARKDGESIAIEEFTFNQENFIDALVLNARGKMKGKEGGAGKGLFQLDGMTPEQSIEHLKSIPSWPERYETLQMTRGYSDRVRLKRATQDAQEEGGIDQDPETPLEEVIREEWTLLTESRGGTQWAISAKQLPTFDFVDYKKLGELPYSSAQIEKVATRSMQHLNGELLELFSATKDLSENINKYFTIEARTSAIKSAERGIDDTNRIQQSLTAEIGRDDESEETP
;
A
#
# COMPACT_ATOMS: atom_id res chain seq x y z
N MET A 1 50.85 34.35 8.31
CA MET A 1 50.12 33.69 7.20
C MET A 1 49.75 32.23 7.48
N SER A 2 50.38 31.52 8.43
CA SER A 2 49.96 30.15 8.82
C SER A 2 48.62 30.12 9.57
N ASP A 3 48.36 31.11 10.41
CA ASP A 3 47.15 31.12 11.25
C ASP A 3 45.88 31.35 10.45
N LEU A 4 45.93 32.21 9.43
CA LEU A 4 44.79 32.41 8.53
C LEU A 4 44.47 31.12 7.74
N ARG A 5 45.50 30.36 7.35
CA ARG A 5 45.34 29.08 6.65
C ARG A 5 44.73 28.03 7.57
N ASN A 6 45.17 27.96 8.83
CA ASN A 6 44.64 27.02 9.82
C ASN A 6 43.19 27.37 10.23
N ILE A 7 42.86 28.66 10.36
CA ILE A 7 41.48 29.12 10.64
C ILE A 7 40.56 28.82 9.46
N LEU A 8 40.99 29.11 8.22
CA LEU A 8 40.21 28.77 7.03
C LEU A 8 40.04 27.27 6.86
N GLN A 9 41.07 26.48 7.19
CA GLN A 9 40.99 25.02 7.13
C GLN A 9 40.03 24.49 8.20
N GLN A 10 40.09 24.97 9.45
CA GLN A 10 39.15 24.60 10.52
C GLN A 10 37.70 25.00 10.22
N GLU A 11 37.46 26.18 9.65
CA GLU A 11 36.13 26.61 9.22
C GLU A 11 35.61 25.79 8.04
N TYR A 12 36.49 25.41 7.10
CA TYR A 12 36.15 24.54 5.98
C TYR A 12 35.83 23.10 6.42
N THR A 13 36.51 22.58 7.47
CA THR A 13 36.19 21.25 8.03
C THR A 13 34.93 21.26 8.91
N LYS A 14 34.65 22.36 9.64
CA LYS A 14 33.42 22.49 10.46
C LYS A 14 32.14 22.53 9.62
N LYS A 15 32.20 23.00 8.37
CA LYS A 15 31.04 23.08 7.45
C LYS A 15 30.91 21.94 6.45
N LYS A 16 31.59 20.81 6.65
CA LYS A 16 31.25 19.55 5.94
C LYS A 16 30.09 18.81 6.63
N ARG A 17 28.97 19.49 6.88
CA ARG A 17 27.69 18.77 6.80
C ARG A 17 27.45 18.57 5.31
N THR A 18 27.89 17.43 4.80
CA THR A 18 27.54 17.05 3.44
C THR A 18 26.03 16.88 3.50
N ILE A 19 25.28 17.77 2.83
CA ILE A 19 23.83 17.63 2.73
C ILE A 19 23.61 16.35 1.93
N THR A 20 23.38 15.26 2.64
CA THR A 20 22.95 14.00 2.05
C THR A 20 21.45 14.10 1.77
N PRO A 21 20.89 13.31 0.84
CA PRO A 21 19.45 13.18 0.71
C PRO A 21 18.76 12.88 2.05
N GLN A 22 19.40 12.08 2.92
CA GLN A 22 18.97 11.85 4.30
C GLN A 22 18.96 13.12 5.16
N GLY A 23 20.01 13.95 5.11
CA GLY A 23 20.08 15.21 5.86
C GLY A 23 19.07 16.25 5.36
N LEU A 24 18.74 16.25 4.06
CA LEU A 24 17.65 17.05 3.51
C LEU A 24 16.28 16.59 4.04
N MET A 25 16.07 15.27 4.16
CA MET A 25 14.86 14.72 4.75
C MET A 25 14.76 15.03 6.25
N GLU A 26 15.83 14.87 7.02
CA GLU A 26 15.86 15.27 8.44
C GLU A 26 15.58 16.76 8.62
N MET A 27 16.11 17.62 7.74
CA MET A 27 15.81 19.05 7.77
C MET A 27 14.35 19.34 7.43
N VAL A 28 13.79 18.69 6.40
CA VAL A 28 12.37 18.81 6.05
C VAL A 28 11.49 18.31 7.21
N GLU A 29 11.92 17.28 7.93
CA GLU A 29 11.22 16.70 9.08
C GLU A 29 11.26 17.59 10.32
N GLU A 30 12.43 18.11 10.71
CA GLU A 30 12.57 19.11 11.79
C GLU A 30 11.74 20.36 11.51
N THR A 31 11.70 20.78 10.24
CA THR A 31 10.88 21.92 9.80
C THR A 31 9.39 21.63 9.97
N LEU A 32 8.93 20.46 9.50
CA LEU A 32 7.51 20.08 9.55
C LEU A 32 7.00 19.90 10.99
N ASP A 33 7.86 19.54 11.95
CA ASP A 33 7.52 19.43 13.36
C ASP A 33 7.56 20.79 14.09
N ALA A 34 8.40 21.75 13.68
CA ALA A 34 8.41 23.12 14.22
C ALA A 34 7.17 23.95 13.79
N VAL A 35 6.72 23.79 12.55
CA VAL A 35 5.50 24.42 12.00
C VAL A 35 4.22 23.99 12.76
N TYR A 36 4.28 22.88 13.49
CA TYR A 36 3.12 22.19 14.08
C TYR A 36 2.48 22.93 15.28
N LYS A 37 3.21 23.82 15.97
CA LYS A 37 2.73 24.42 17.23
C LYS A 37 1.82 25.63 17.07
N ASN A 38 1.77 26.29 15.91
CA ASN A 38 1.34 27.68 15.87
C ASN A 38 0.44 28.07 14.66
N PHE A 39 -0.83 28.34 15.00
CA PHE A 39 -1.74 29.32 14.37
C PHE A 39 -2.66 29.00 13.17
N ALA A 40 -3.62 29.93 13.05
CA ALA A 40 -4.85 29.99 12.29
C ALA A 40 -4.76 30.84 11.00
N ALA A 41 -5.75 30.66 10.12
CA ALA A 41 -5.81 31.18 8.74
C ALA A 41 -6.11 32.68 8.58
N PRO A 42 -5.71 33.27 7.43
CA PRO A 42 -6.55 34.26 6.74
C PRO A 42 -6.63 34.09 5.20
N SER A 43 -7.39 34.99 4.56
CA SER A 43 -8.30 34.76 3.41
C SER A 43 -7.97 35.49 2.08
N ALA A 44 -8.29 34.81 0.96
CA ALA A 44 -8.72 35.27 -0.40
C ALA A 44 -7.74 36.09 -1.30
N PRO A 45 -7.92 36.17 -2.65
CA PRO A 45 -8.88 35.55 -3.58
C PRO A 45 -8.23 34.65 -4.67
N LEU A 46 -8.75 33.43 -4.89
CA LEU A 46 -7.89 32.26 -5.13
C LEU A 46 -8.49 31.21 -6.11
N GLN A 47 -8.77 31.52 -7.38
CA GLN A 47 -9.19 30.45 -8.32
C GLN A 47 -8.19 30.19 -9.45
N GLU A 48 -7.95 31.11 -10.39
CA GLU A 48 -6.93 30.87 -11.44
C GLU A 48 -5.50 30.92 -10.90
N MET A 49 -5.17 31.90 -10.04
CA MET A 49 -3.88 31.96 -9.35
C MET A 49 -3.68 30.75 -8.42
N ALA A 50 -4.74 30.28 -7.77
CA ALA A 50 -4.66 29.12 -6.89
C ALA A 50 -4.46 27.82 -7.66
N GLN A 51 -5.01 27.69 -8.88
CA GLN A 51 -4.74 26.54 -9.74
C GLN A 51 -3.30 26.53 -10.23
N SER A 52 -2.77 27.66 -10.72
CA SER A 52 -1.36 27.71 -11.14
C SER A 52 -0.41 27.46 -9.96
N GLN A 53 -0.68 28.06 -8.81
CA GLN A 53 0.10 27.84 -7.58
C GLN A 53 -0.03 26.40 -7.08
N ALA A 54 -1.20 25.76 -7.18
CA ALA A 54 -1.38 24.36 -6.79
C ALA A 54 -0.60 23.41 -7.70
N LYS A 55 -0.60 23.64 -9.02
CA LYS A 55 0.23 22.86 -9.95
C LYS A 55 1.71 23.01 -9.62
N GLU A 56 2.16 24.24 -9.41
CA GLU A 56 3.55 24.50 -9.02
C GLU A 56 3.90 23.86 -7.68
N PHE A 57 3.00 23.92 -6.71
CA PHE A 57 3.15 23.28 -5.41
C PHE A 57 3.26 21.76 -5.52
N LEU A 58 2.41 21.11 -6.33
CA LEU A 58 2.52 19.66 -6.58
C LEU A 58 3.85 19.28 -7.23
N LEU A 59 4.41 20.14 -8.10
CA LEU A 59 5.70 19.88 -8.74
C LEU A 59 6.88 19.92 -7.76
N VAL A 60 6.75 20.61 -6.63
CA VAL A 60 7.82 20.76 -5.62
C VAL A 60 7.67 19.79 -4.45
N LEU A 61 6.53 19.09 -4.34
CA LEU A 61 6.38 18.05 -3.34
C LEU A 61 7.37 16.91 -3.61
N PRO A 62 7.97 16.32 -2.55
CA PRO A 62 8.77 15.12 -2.70
C PRO A 62 7.93 14.01 -3.34
N LYS A 63 8.43 13.47 -4.45
CA LYS A 63 7.77 12.37 -5.16
C LYS A 63 8.22 11.04 -4.60
N PHE A 64 7.27 10.30 -4.07
CA PHE A 64 7.48 8.96 -3.57
C PHE A 64 6.85 7.97 -4.55
N THR A 65 7.70 7.25 -5.28
CA THR A 65 7.28 6.16 -6.15
C THR A 65 7.19 4.90 -5.30
N PRO A 66 5.99 4.29 -5.15
CA PRO A 66 5.87 3.07 -4.37
C PRO A 66 6.68 1.92 -4.99
N SER A 67 7.18 1.05 -4.13
CA SER A 67 7.91 -0.16 -4.48
C SER A 67 7.52 -1.28 -3.51
N GLU A 68 7.86 -2.51 -3.85
CA GLU A 68 7.68 -3.68 -2.97
C GLU A 68 8.39 -3.50 -1.62
N ALA A 69 9.49 -2.73 -1.58
CA ALA A 69 10.19 -2.41 -0.33
C ALA A 69 9.30 -1.69 0.68
N TRP A 70 8.23 -1.02 0.24
CA TRP A 70 7.25 -0.44 1.17
C TRP A 70 6.50 -1.50 1.95
N GLY A 71 6.43 -2.74 1.45
CA GLY A 71 5.83 -3.89 2.13
C GLY A 71 6.63 -4.39 3.33
N ASP A 72 7.95 -4.17 3.36
CA ASP A 72 8.82 -4.61 4.46
C ASP A 72 9.02 -3.50 5.51
N PRO A 73 8.52 -3.65 6.75
CA PRO A 73 8.74 -2.68 7.85
C PRO A 73 10.22 -2.37 8.14
N ASN A 74 11.12 -3.28 7.81
CA ASN A 74 12.55 -3.12 8.09
C ASN A 74 13.31 -2.35 7.01
N SER A 75 12.72 -2.19 5.82
CA SER A 75 13.34 -1.46 4.72
C SER A 75 13.52 0.02 5.04
N MET A 76 14.51 0.64 4.40
CA MET A 76 14.76 2.08 4.59
C MET A 76 13.62 2.92 3.99
N GLU A 77 13.09 2.50 2.85
CA GLU A 77 11.99 3.14 2.15
C GLU A 77 10.73 3.14 3.02
N ARG A 78 10.39 1.99 3.64
CA ARG A 78 9.23 1.89 4.54
C ARG A 78 9.40 2.77 5.78
N LYS A 79 10.60 2.86 6.35
CA LYS A 79 10.86 3.76 7.49
C LYS A 79 10.67 5.23 7.13
N GLN A 80 11.11 5.63 5.93
CA GLN A 80 10.93 7.00 5.42
C GLN A 80 9.44 7.34 5.22
N ILE A 81 8.68 6.45 4.60
CA ILE A 81 7.27 6.73 4.26
C ILE A 81 6.30 6.51 5.43
N THR A 82 6.65 5.69 6.43
CA THR A 82 5.76 5.43 7.59
C THR A 82 5.34 6.71 8.31
N ARG A 83 6.21 7.72 8.38
CA ARG A 83 5.89 9.02 9.00
C ARG A 83 4.77 9.77 8.25
N LEU A 84 4.72 9.61 6.92
CA LEU A 84 3.65 10.15 6.07
C LEU A 84 2.35 9.37 6.25
N PHE A 85 2.42 8.05 6.39
CA PHE A 85 1.23 7.23 6.62
C PHE A 85 0.69 7.34 8.06
N ASN A 86 1.52 7.68 9.05
CA ASN A 86 1.10 7.83 10.44
C ASN A 86 0.18 9.04 10.68
N VAL A 87 0.15 10.01 9.77
CA VAL A 87 -0.80 11.13 9.87
C VAL A 87 -2.21 10.78 9.37
N ILE A 88 -2.37 9.62 8.72
CA ILE A 88 -3.65 9.09 8.24
C ILE A 88 -4.48 8.61 9.43
N GLY A 89 -5.63 9.26 9.63
CA GLY A 89 -6.64 8.87 10.61
C GLY A 89 -7.42 7.63 10.17
N GLY A 90 -8.60 7.40 10.77
CA GLY A 90 -9.45 6.25 10.40
C GLY A 90 -9.25 4.99 11.26
N GLY A 91 -8.44 5.08 12.32
CA GLY A 91 -8.26 3.98 13.27
C GLY A 91 -7.55 2.76 12.66
N ARG A 92 -7.74 1.60 13.29
CA ARG A 92 -7.12 0.32 12.92
C ARG A 92 -8.10 -0.56 12.16
N THR A 93 -8.70 0.00 11.10
CA THR A 93 -9.62 -0.72 10.22
C THR A 93 -9.33 -0.36 8.77
N ILE A 94 -9.48 -1.33 7.87
CA ILE A 94 -9.30 -1.13 6.43
C ILE A 94 -10.28 -0.05 5.95
N GLU A 95 -11.57 -0.21 6.29
CA GLU A 95 -12.63 0.75 5.99
C GLU A 95 -12.27 2.17 6.46
N GLY A 96 -11.88 2.35 7.73
CA GLY A 96 -11.60 3.67 8.26
C GLY A 96 -10.38 4.33 7.59
N LYS A 97 -9.32 3.57 7.29
CA LYS A 97 -8.16 4.07 6.54
C LYS A 97 -8.54 4.52 5.13
N LEU A 98 -9.35 3.74 4.41
CA LEU A 98 -9.83 4.10 3.07
C LEU A 98 -10.81 5.27 3.09
N GLN A 99 -11.73 5.33 4.06
CA GLN A 99 -12.62 6.46 4.25
C GLN A 99 -11.86 7.75 4.57
N PHE A 100 -10.71 7.66 5.26
CA PHE A 100 -9.84 8.82 5.44
C PHE A 100 -9.33 9.30 4.08
N LEU A 101 -8.82 8.40 3.23
CA LEU A 101 -8.33 8.77 1.90
C LEU A 101 -9.42 9.38 1.03
N GLN A 102 -10.63 8.83 1.06
CA GLN A 102 -11.79 9.38 0.35
C GLN A 102 -12.16 10.77 0.87
N ARG A 103 -12.08 10.99 2.18
CA ARG A 103 -12.39 12.30 2.77
C ARG A 103 -11.43 13.39 2.29
N ILE A 104 -10.19 13.06 1.94
CA ILE A 104 -9.23 14.03 1.38
C ILE A 104 -9.81 14.69 0.13
N VAL A 105 -10.52 13.92 -0.70
CA VAL A 105 -10.99 14.41 -2.00
C VAL A 105 -12.37 15.08 -1.95
N VAL A 106 -13.16 14.81 -0.90
CA VAL A 106 -14.50 15.37 -0.74
C VAL A 106 -14.46 16.89 -0.49
N GLU A 107 -15.38 17.63 -1.12
CA GLU A 107 -15.56 19.06 -0.90
C GLU A 107 -16.01 19.36 0.54
N GLY A 108 -15.43 20.41 1.15
CA GLY A 108 -15.72 20.75 2.54
C GLY A 108 -15.10 19.81 3.57
N ASN A 109 -14.11 18.98 3.19
CA ASN A 109 -13.36 18.19 4.16
C ASN A 109 -12.77 19.09 5.26
N ARG A 110 -12.53 18.52 6.45
CA ARG A 110 -12.01 19.25 7.63
C ARG A 110 -10.49 19.14 7.78
N ILE A 111 -9.79 18.70 6.74
CA ILE A 111 -8.33 18.63 6.77
C ILE A 111 -7.81 20.06 6.57
N ARG A 112 -7.27 20.62 7.66
CA ARG A 112 -6.76 22.00 7.71
C ARG A 112 -5.28 22.07 8.06
N SER A 113 -4.74 21.02 8.68
CA SER A 113 -3.33 20.96 9.05
C SER A 113 -2.44 20.85 7.79
N PRO A 114 -1.47 21.76 7.60
CA PRO A 114 -0.53 21.70 6.47
C PRO A 114 0.16 20.34 6.33
N ARG A 115 0.64 19.77 7.44
CA ARG A 115 1.24 18.43 7.47
C ARG A 115 0.30 17.36 6.91
N ARG A 116 -0.96 17.34 7.37
CA ARG A 116 -1.96 16.39 6.86
C ARG A 116 -2.29 16.63 5.40
N ILE A 117 -2.33 17.88 4.94
CA ILE A 117 -2.55 18.24 3.54
C ILE A 117 -1.41 17.70 2.68
N ILE A 118 -0.16 17.99 3.04
CA ILE A 118 1.03 17.55 2.30
C ILE A 118 1.09 16.03 2.23
N SER A 119 1.01 15.34 3.37
CA SER A 119 1.04 13.87 3.37
C SER A 119 -0.11 13.30 2.55
N SER A 120 -1.31 13.87 2.65
CA SER A 120 -2.47 13.45 1.85
C SER A 120 -2.21 13.57 0.34
N LEU A 121 -1.63 14.69 -0.10
CA LEU A 121 -1.28 14.90 -1.51
C LEU A 121 -0.21 13.91 -1.97
N ILE A 122 0.83 13.70 -1.16
CA ILE A 122 1.89 12.72 -1.45
C ILE A 122 1.29 11.31 -1.56
N ILE A 123 0.43 10.90 -0.63
CA ILE A 123 -0.20 9.57 -0.65
C ILE A 123 -1.08 9.40 -1.90
N LEU A 124 -1.83 10.43 -2.29
CA LEU A 124 -2.65 10.40 -3.51
C LEU A 124 -1.78 10.35 -4.78
N GLU A 125 -0.67 11.07 -4.84
CA GLU A 125 0.28 10.97 -5.95
C GLU A 125 0.94 9.59 -6.02
N SER A 126 1.36 9.05 -4.88
CA SER A 126 1.90 7.69 -4.78
C SER A 126 0.88 6.67 -5.26
N LEU A 127 -0.38 6.77 -4.83
CA LEU A 127 -1.47 5.93 -5.32
C LEU A 127 -1.61 6.06 -6.85
N SER A 128 -1.66 7.29 -7.37
CA SER A 128 -1.71 7.55 -8.82
C SER A 128 -0.57 6.88 -9.57
N ALA A 129 0.64 6.84 -9.01
CA ALA A 129 1.79 6.19 -9.64
C ALA A 129 1.63 4.66 -9.70
N VAL A 130 1.12 4.03 -8.63
CA VAL A 130 0.83 2.58 -8.64
C VAL A 130 -0.24 2.24 -9.68
N ILE A 131 -1.31 3.02 -9.69
CA ILE A 131 -2.45 2.76 -10.58
C ILE A 131 -2.14 3.11 -12.04
N GLY A 132 -1.29 4.10 -12.29
CA GLY A 132 -0.75 4.37 -13.62
C GLY A 132 0.02 3.17 -14.19
N SER A 133 0.65 2.39 -13.31
CA SER A 133 1.50 1.25 -13.66
C SER A 133 0.75 -0.09 -13.84
N PHE A 134 -0.57 -0.12 -13.60
CA PHE A 134 -1.44 -1.32 -13.53
C PHE A 134 -1.40 -2.31 -14.70
N ASN A 135 -0.78 -1.95 -15.82
CA ASN A 135 -0.65 -2.83 -16.98
C ASN A 135 0.59 -3.73 -16.93
N ALA A 136 1.46 -3.58 -15.91
CA ALA A 136 2.59 -4.47 -15.68
C ALA A 136 2.26 -5.52 -14.60
N ALA A 137 2.73 -6.76 -14.78
CA ALA A 137 2.59 -7.82 -13.77
C ALA A 137 3.18 -7.43 -12.39
N SER A 138 4.13 -6.50 -12.37
CA SER A 138 4.74 -5.91 -11.17
C SER A 138 3.84 -4.94 -10.40
N ALA A 139 2.74 -4.47 -10.98
CA ALA A 139 1.85 -3.50 -10.32
C ALA A 139 1.07 -4.11 -9.14
N GLY A 140 0.89 -5.44 -9.12
CA GLY A 140 0.31 -6.17 -7.98
C GLY A 140 1.17 -6.00 -6.74
N PHE A 141 2.41 -6.48 -6.80
CA PHE A 141 3.37 -6.42 -5.70
C PHE A 141 3.65 -4.99 -5.21
N VAL A 142 3.70 -4.02 -6.12
CA VAL A 142 3.85 -2.60 -5.74
C VAL A 142 2.61 -2.07 -4.99
N PHE A 143 1.41 -2.50 -5.38
CA PHE A 143 0.18 -2.10 -4.71
C PHE A 143 -0.01 -2.79 -3.35
N GLU A 144 0.45 -4.03 -3.23
CA GLU A 144 0.55 -4.73 -1.94
C GLU A 144 1.46 -3.97 -0.98
N GLY A 145 2.66 -3.57 -1.42
CA GLY A 145 3.56 -2.73 -0.62
C GLY A 145 2.94 -1.39 -0.20
N PHE A 146 2.20 -0.74 -1.10
CA PHE A 146 1.44 0.47 -0.78
C PHE A 146 0.36 0.23 0.28
N LEU A 147 -0.45 -0.82 0.13
CA LEU A 147 -1.51 -1.14 1.09
C LEU A 147 -0.94 -1.61 2.44
N ALA A 148 0.15 -2.37 2.44
CA ALA A 148 0.87 -2.74 3.65
C ALA A 148 1.35 -1.49 4.41
N ALA A 149 1.87 -0.49 3.70
CA ALA A 149 2.23 0.81 4.30
C ALA A 149 1.01 1.55 4.88
N LEU A 150 -0.09 1.61 4.14
CA LEU A 150 -1.33 2.25 4.57
C LEU A 150 -1.94 1.62 5.82
N LEU A 151 -1.90 0.29 5.88
CA LEU A 151 -2.53 -0.51 6.92
C LEU A 151 -1.58 -0.84 8.08
N GLN A 152 -0.39 -0.23 8.11
CA GLN A 152 0.64 -0.52 9.13
C GLN A 152 0.89 -2.04 9.26
N GLY A 153 0.98 -2.68 8.10
CA GLY A 153 1.16 -4.11 7.92
C GLY A 153 2.48 -4.46 7.24
N THR A 154 2.62 -5.75 6.94
CA THR A 154 3.77 -6.34 6.26
C THR A 154 3.28 -7.06 5.00
N GLN A 155 4.00 -6.92 3.90
CA GLN A 155 3.77 -7.73 2.70
C GLN A 155 4.32 -9.14 2.93
N GLU A 156 3.52 -10.15 2.58
CA GLU A 156 3.92 -11.54 2.73
C GLU A 156 4.47 -12.06 1.40
N ALA A 157 5.77 -12.31 1.36
CA ALA A 157 6.46 -12.87 0.20
C ALA A 157 7.17 -14.20 0.53
N GLU A 158 7.14 -14.62 1.79
CA GLU A 158 7.84 -15.82 2.26
C GLU A 158 6.93 -17.05 2.22
N ILE A 159 7.50 -18.21 1.91
CA ILE A 159 6.78 -19.48 1.89
C ILE A 159 6.27 -19.78 3.30
N SER A 160 4.97 -20.10 3.42
CA SER A 160 4.37 -20.44 4.71
C SER A 160 5.06 -21.65 5.34
N ALA A 161 4.93 -21.81 6.66
CA ALA A 161 5.45 -22.99 7.37
C ALA A 161 4.91 -24.33 6.80
N LYS A 162 3.78 -24.30 6.09
CA LYS A 162 3.16 -25.46 5.40
C LYS A 162 3.73 -25.73 4.00
N GLY A 163 4.78 -25.01 3.60
CA GLY A 163 5.52 -25.24 2.36
C GLY A 163 4.80 -24.79 1.09
N ASN A 164 3.82 -23.89 1.19
CA ASN A 164 3.12 -23.27 0.07
C ASN A 164 3.27 -21.73 0.13
N LEU A 165 3.30 -21.05 -1.02
CA LEU A 165 3.17 -19.58 -1.04
C LEU A 165 1.88 -19.12 -0.33
N PRO A 166 1.97 -18.09 0.52
CA PRO A 166 0.84 -17.57 1.28
C PRO A 166 -0.28 -17.11 0.35
N ILE A 167 -1.53 -17.32 0.75
CA ILE A 167 -2.68 -16.75 0.03
C ILE A 167 -2.84 -15.26 0.32
N GLN A 168 -2.41 -14.85 1.51
CA GLN A 168 -2.36 -13.47 1.91
C GLN A 168 -1.20 -12.81 1.18
N ASP A 169 -1.52 -11.71 0.50
CA ASP A 169 -0.51 -10.87 -0.15
C ASP A 169 0.09 -9.90 0.90
N LEU A 170 -0.67 -9.60 1.97
CA LEU A 170 -0.18 -8.82 3.11
C LEU A 170 -0.93 -9.17 4.40
N ILE A 171 -0.30 -8.91 5.54
CA ILE A 171 -0.93 -8.92 6.86
C ILE A 171 -1.06 -7.47 7.34
N ALA A 172 -2.28 -7.00 7.56
CA ALA A 172 -2.53 -5.66 8.10
C ALA A 172 -2.41 -5.62 9.62
N PHE A 173 -2.02 -4.46 10.15
CA PHE A 173 -1.94 -4.19 11.59
C PHE A 173 -1.04 -5.18 12.35
N THR A 174 0.11 -5.52 11.77
CA THR A 174 1.05 -6.54 12.30
C THR A 174 1.59 -6.22 13.68
N GLU A 175 1.66 -4.95 14.05
CA GLU A 175 2.09 -4.50 15.39
C GLU A 175 0.96 -4.56 16.44
N THR A 176 -0.16 -5.22 16.15
CA THR A 176 -1.33 -5.29 17.04
C THR A 176 -1.69 -6.73 17.40
N ASP A 177 -2.48 -6.91 18.45
CA ASP A 177 -2.94 -8.23 18.91
C ASP A 177 -3.89 -8.93 17.91
N ASN A 178 -4.34 -8.24 16.85
CA ASN A 178 -5.28 -8.77 15.86
C ASN A 178 -4.79 -8.50 14.43
N PRO A 179 -3.72 -9.17 13.97
CA PRO A 179 -3.29 -9.10 12.59
C PRO A 179 -4.39 -9.62 11.65
N VAL A 180 -4.53 -9.00 10.48
CA VAL A 180 -5.56 -9.38 9.50
C VAL A 180 -4.90 -9.84 8.20
N PRO A 181 -4.97 -11.13 7.84
CA PRO A 181 -4.45 -11.63 6.58
C PRO A 181 -5.37 -11.17 5.44
N ILE A 182 -4.77 -10.54 4.43
CA ILE A 182 -5.48 -9.93 3.31
C ILE A 182 -4.95 -10.52 2.01
N SER A 183 -5.85 -11.07 1.20
CA SER A 183 -5.59 -11.29 -0.22
C SER A 183 -6.10 -10.11 -1.04
N LEU A 184 -5.25 -9.57 -1.89
CA LEU A 184 -5.49 -8.44 -2.75
C LEU A 184 -5.78 -8.90 -4.18
N LYS A 185 -6.84 -8.36 -4.77
CA LYS A 185 -7.17 -8.61 -6.18
C LYS A 185 -7.27 -7.30 -6.92
N LEU A 186 -6.46 -7.17 -7.97
CA LEU A 186 -6.47 -6.06 -8.89
C LEU A 186 -7.16 -6.45 -10.18
N LEU A 187 -8.34 -5.89 -10.41
CA LEU A 187 -9.22 -6.30 -11.50
C LEU A 187 -9.72 -5.11 -12.32
N ARG A 188 -10.22 -5.42 -13.51
CA ARG A 188 -11.09 -4.50 -14.27
C ARG A 188 -12.50 -4.53 -13.66
N MET A 189 -13.34 -3.53 -13.94
CA MET A 189 -14.70 -3.44 -13.37
C MET A 189 -15.51 -4.74 -13.45
N GLU A 190 -15.49 -5.42 -14.59
CA GLU A 190 -16.26 -6.66 -14.80
C GLU A 190 -15.46 -7.95 -14.53
N GLY A 191 -14.22 -7.83 -14.04
CA GLY A 191 -13.34 -8.98 -13.78
C GLY A 191 -13.95 -9.93 -12.74
N VAL A 192 -13.93 -11.22 -13.06
CA VAL A 192 -14.27 -12.30 -12.11
C VAL A 192 -13.19 -12.35 -11.04
N ILE A 193 -13.60 -12.58 -9.79
CA ILE A 193 -12.67 -12.76 -8.68
C ILE A 193 -12.33 -14.24 -8.64
N GLU A 194 -11.06 -14.57 -8.79
CA GLU A 194 -10.56 -15.93 -8.88
C GLU A 194 -9.37 -16.14 -7.93
N GLY A 195 -9.12 -17.40 -7.58
CA GLY A 195 -7.97 -17.79 -6.78
C GLY A 195 -7.77 -19.30 -6.73
N SER A 196 -6.62 -19.72 -6.20
CA SER A 196 -6.33 -21.14 -5.92
C SER A 196 -7.25 -21.63 -4.80
N PHE A 197 -7.92 -22.77 -5.03
CA PHE A 197 -8.72 -23.44 -4.01
C PHE A 197 -7.84 -23.96 -2.88
N THR A 198 -6.75 -24.65 -3.20
CA THR A 198 -5.76 -25.13 -2.23
C THR A 198 -5.33 -24.03 -1.26
N ASN A 199 -4.93 -22.88 -1.79
CA ASN A 199 -4.47 -21.74 -0.99
C ASN A 199 -5.61 -21.16 -0.11
N LEU A 200 -6.85 -21.17 -0.60
CA LEU A 200 -8.01 -20.72 0.18
C LEU A 200 -8.27 -21.65 1.37
N ILE A 201 -8.24 -22.97 1.14
CA ILE A 201 -8.46 -23.96 2.19
C ILE A 201 -7.35 -23.87 3.25
N ASP A 202 -6.09 -23.83 2.82
CA ASP A 202 -4.94 -23.69 3.72
C ASP A 202 -4.98 -22.38 4.52
N GLY A 203 -5.34 -21.27 3.88
CA GLY A 203 -5.43 -19.97 4.55
C GLY A 203 -6.58 -19.90 5.57
N ILE A 204 -7.76 -20.46 5.25
CA ILE A 204 -8.85 -20.54 6.24
C ILE A 204 -8.46 -21.47 7.41
N ASP A 205 -7.71 -22.53 7.17
CA ASP A 205 -7.22 -23.41 8.22
C ASP A 205 -6.23 -22.70 9.15
N GLU A 206 -5.30 -21.93 8.58
CA GLU A 206 -4.28 -21.20 9.35
C GLU A 206 -4.86 -20.02 10.13
N PHE A 207 -5.74 -19.23 9.52
CA PHE A 207 -6.18 -17.94 10.08
C PHE A 207 -7.64 -17.94 10.57
N GLY A 208 -8.40 -19.02 10.34
CA GLY A 208 -9.84 -19.12 10.59
C GLY A 208 -10.71 -18.34 9.59
N LYS A 209 -10.14 -17.32 8.94
CA LYS A 209 -10.79 -16.49 7.92
C LYS A 209 -9.77 -15.89 6.97
N MET A 210 -10.22 -15.53 5.77
CA MET A 210 -9.48 -14.80 4.76
C MET A 210 -10.25 -13.55 4.35
N VAL A 211 -9.61 -12.39 4.48
CA VAL A 211 -10.16 -11.11 4.02
C VAL A 211 -9.66 -10.85 2.60
N TYR A 212 -10.57 -10.50 1.71
CA TYR A 212 -10.26 -10.13 0.34
C TYR A 212 -10.50 -8.64 0.15
N ILE A 213 -9.47 -7.91 -0.30
CA ILE A 213 -9.62 -6.56 -0.83
C ILE A 213 -9.60 -6.65 -2.36
N VAL A 214 -10.67 -6.19 -3.00
CA VAL A 214 -10.77 -6.13 -4.46
C VAL A 214 -10.74 -4.68 -4.89
N ALA A 215 -9.66 -4.30 -5.59
CA ALA A 215 -9.51 -3.00 -6.20
C ALA A 215 -9.82 -3.11 -7.70
N ARG A 216 -10.86 -2.40 -8.12
CA ARG A 216 -11.36 -2.37 -9.50
C ARG A 216 -11.09 -1.02 -10.14
N LYS A 217 -10.40 -1.03 -11.27
CA LYS A 217 -10.16 0.20 -12.04
C LYS A 217 -11.45 0.65 -12.73
N ASP A 218 -11.94 1.82 -12.36
CA ASP A 218 -13.14 2.46 -12.92
C ASP A 218 -12.79 3.83 -13.53
N GLY A 219 -12.37 3.84 -14.81
CA GLY A 219 -11.98 5.09 -15.47
C GLY A 219 -10.86 5.80 -14.71
N GLU A 220 -11.17 6.91 -14.04
CA GLU A 220 -10.25 7.76 -13.25
C GLU A 220 -10.25 7.47 -11.73
N SER A 221 -11.04 6.51 -11.26
CA SER A 221 -11.08 6.07 -9.87
C SER A 221 -10.82 4.57 -9.73
N ILE A 222 -10.50 4.15 -8.51
CA ILE A 222 -10.51 2.74 -8.13
C ILE A 222 -11.61 2.50 -7.14
N ALA A 223 -12.55 1.65 -7.49
CA ALA A 223 -13.52 1.10 -6.56
C ALA A 223 -12.85 0.03 -5.70
N ILE A 224 -12.98 0.15 -4.38
CA ILE A 224 -12.47 -0.83 -3.42
C ILE A 224 -13.64 -1.52 -2.74
N GLU A 225 -13.60 -2.84 -2.75
CA GLU A 225 -14.57 -3.74 -2.15
C GLU A 225 -13.84 -4.67 -1.18
N GLU A 226 -14.52 -5.06 -0.11
CA GLU A 226 -14.03 -6.03 0.86
C GLU A 226 -15.03 -7.17 0.98
N PHE A 227 -14.53 -8.40 1.06
CA PHE A 227 -15.35 -9.52 1.52
C PHE A 227 -14.53 -10.53 2.33
N THR A 228 -15.21 -11.29 3.20
CA THR A 228 -14.54 -12.29 4.04
C THR A 228 -15.05 -13.71 3.79
N PHE A 229 -14.13 -14.63 3.56
CA PHE A 229 -14.39 -16.06 3.65
C PHE A 229 -13.94 -16.62 4.99
N ASN A 230 -14.74 -17.50 5.58
CA ASN A 230 -14.44 -18.19 6.83
C ASN A 230 -14.89 -19.65 6.72
N GLN A 231 -14.63 -20.43 7.77
CA GLN A 231 -14.95 -21.86 7.84
C GLN A 231 -16.42 -22.22 7.61
N GLU A 232 -17.34 -21.28 7.81
CA GLU A 232 -18.79 -21.48 7.74
C GLU A 232 -19.35 -21.12 6.36
N ASN A 233 -18.80 -20.09 5.71
CA ASN A 233 -19.47 -19.43 4.59
C ASN A 233 -18.88 -19.75 3.21
N PHE A 234 -17.61 -20.17 3.15
CA PHE A 234 -16.87 -20.23 1.88
C PHE A 234 -17.43 -21.27 0.91
N ILE A 235 -17.87 -22.44 1.41
CA ILE A 235 -18.48 -23.49 0.57
C ILE A 235 -19.69 -22.91 -0.15
N ASP A 236 -20.61 -22.30 0.60
CA ASP A 236 -21.83 -21.71 0.04
C ASP A 236 -21.54 -20.58 -0.93
N ALA A 237 -20.61 -19.70 -0.59
CA ALA A 237 -20.21 -18.60 -1.46
C ALA A 237 -19.72 -19.09 -2.84
N LEU A 238 -18.99 -20.22 -2.87
CA LEU A 238 -18.42 -20.76 -4.10
C LEU A 238 -19.40 -21.61 -4.92
N VAL A 239 -20.40 -22.25 -4.28
CA VAL A 239 -21.35 -23.16 -4.98
C VAL A 239 -22.68 -22.52 -5.33
N LEU A 240 -23.09 -21.44 -4.66
CA LEU A 240 -24.38 -20.78 -4.89
C LEU A 240 -24.27 -19.66 -5.95
N ASN A 241 -25.36 -19.46 -6.69
CA ASN A 241 -25.54 -18.31 -7.58
C ASN A 241 -26.24 -17.16 -6.84
N ALA A 242 -26.38 -16.00 -7.51
CA ALA A 242 -27.01 -14.81 -6.95
C ALA A 242 -28.49 -14.99 -6.52
N ARG A 243 -29.12 -16.12 -6.84
CA ARG A 243 -30.49 -16.47 -6.43
C ARG A 243 -30.51 -17.51 -5.29
N GLY A 244 -29.37 -17.79 -4.67
CA GLY A 244 -29.22 -18.82 -3.64
C GLY A 244 -29.41 -20.25 -4.16
N LYS A 245 -29.40 -20.46 -5.49
CA LYS A 245 -29.47 -21.80 -6.08
C LYS A 245 -28.06 -22.29 -6.39
N MET A 246 -27.84 -23.59 -6.21
CA MET A 246 -26.63 -24.26 -6.66
C MET A 246 -26.32 -23.92 -8.13
N LYS A 247 -25.09 -23.48 -8.42
CA LYS A 247 -24.62 -23.16 -9.78
C LYS A 247 -24.89 -24.36 -10.71
N GLY A 248 -25.50 -24.12 -11.88
CA GLY A 248 -25.80 -25.20 -12.84
C GLY A 248 -24.52 -25.79 -13.46
N LYS A 249 -24.67 -26.84 -14.30
CA LYS A 249 -23.54 -27.42 -15.06
C LYS A 249 -22.78 -26.41 -15.92
N GLU A 250 -23.43 -25.30 -16.30
CA GLU A 250 -22.89 -24.23 -17.14
C GLU A 250 -22.19 -23.11 -16.34
N GLY A 251 -22.24 -23.17 -15.00
CA GLY A 251 -21.85 -22.08 -14.10
C GLY A 251 -20.53 -22.26 -13.35
N GLY A 252 -19.47 -22.69 -14.03
CA GLY A 252 -18.09 -22.58 -13.54
C GLY A 252 -17.63 -23.65 -12.54
N ALA A 253 -16.31 -23.79 -12.43
CA ALA A 253 -15.56 -24.84 -11.71
C ALA A 253 -15.98 -25.15 -10.26
N GLY A 254 -16.77 -24.28 -9.61
CA GLY A 254 -17.04 -24.31 -8.17
C GLY A 254 -17.58 -25.62 -7.59
N LYS A 255 -18.46 -26.35 -8.30
CA LYS A 255 -18.99 -27.64 -7.82
C LYS A 255 -17.98 -28.77 -7.90
N GLY A 256 -17.17 -28.78 -8.96
CA GLY A 256 -16.13 -29.78 -9.16
C GLY A 256 -15.06 -29.69 -8.08
N LEU A 257 -14.80 -28.50 -7.55
CA LEU A 257 -13.80 -28.28 -6.51
C LEU A 257 -14.05 -29.13 -5.28
N PHE A 258 -15.30 -29.22 -4.83
CA PHE A 258 -15.66 -29.93 -3.61
C PHE A 258 -15.94 -31.42 -3.81
N GLN A 259 -15.79 -31.94 -5.02
CA GLN A 259 -16.14 -33.33 -5.30
C GLN A 259 -15.13 -34.29 -4.67
N LEU A 260 -15.65 -35.24 -3.89
CA LEU A 260 -14.92 -36.39 -3.35
C LEU A 260 -15.04 -37.59 -4.30
N ASP A 261 -14.06 -38.47 -4.26
CA ASP A 261 -14.09 -39.69 -5.07
C ASP A 261 -15.26 -40.60 -4.70
N GLY A 262 -15.93 -41.13 -5.72
CA GLY A 262 -17.13 -41.96 -5.55
C GLY A 262 -18.42 -41.19 -5.20
N MET A 263 -18.38 -39.87 -5.05
CA MET A 263 -19.55 -39.04 -4.75
C MET A 263 -19.89 -38.07 -5.90
N THR A 264 -21.18 -37.70 -5.99
CA THR A 264 -21.59 -36.55 -6.81
C THR A 264 -21.21 -35.24 -6.11
N PRO A 265 -21.01 -34.12 -6.84
CA PRO A 265 -20.70 -32.84 -6.22
C PRO A 265 -21.68 -32.43 -5.11
N GLU A 266 -22.99 -32.64 -5.33
CA GLU A 266 -24.03 -32.36 -4.35
C GLU A 266 -23.87 -33.19 -3.07
N GLN A 267 -23.61 -34.49 -3.20
CA GLN A 267 -23.36 -35.38 -2.05
C GLN A 267 -22.08 -35.01 -1.30
N SER A 268 -21.01 -34.65 -2.00
CA SER A 268 -19.76 -34.22 -1.37
C SER A 268 -19.94 -32.93 -0.58
N ILE A 269 -20.67 -31.95 -1.12
CA ILE A 269 -20.97 -30.70 -0.43
C ILE A 269 -21.82 -30.95 0.83
N GLU A 270 -22.85 -31.80 0.74
CA GLU A 270 -23.67 -32.18 1.89
C GLU A 270 -22.84 -32.90 2.96
N HIS A 271 -21.97 -33.82 2.55
CA HIS A 271 -21.06 -34.52 3.45
C HIS A 271 -20.09 -33.56 4.15
N LEU A 272 -19.41 -32.69 3.41
CA LEU A 272 -18.48 -31.69 3.97
C LEU A 272 -19.16 -30.78 5.00
N LYS A 273 -20.41 -30.38 4.74
CA LYS A 273 -21.20 -29.57 5.66
C LYS A 273 -21.69 -30.34 6.89
N SER A 274 -21.85 -31.66 6.79
CA SER A 274 -22.26 -32.50 7.92
C SER A 274 -21.15 -32.72 8.95
N ILE A 275 -19.88 -32.50 8.57
CA ILE A 275 -18.73 -32.64 9.45
C ILE A 275 -18.71 -31.47 10.45
N PRO A 276 -18.86 -31.72 11.77
CA PRO A 276 -19.00 -30.65 12.76
C PRO A 276 -17.67 -29.98 13.13
N SER A 277 -16.56 -30.73 13.07
CA SER A 277 -15.25 -30.22 13.47
C SER A 277 -14.47 -29.67 12.27
N TRP A 278 -13.85 -28.49 12.41
CA TRP A 278 -13.02 -27.92 11.35
C TRP A 278 -11.83 -28.81 10.97
N PRO A 279 -11.06 -29.39 11.92
CA PRO A 279 -9.91 -30.23 11.55
C PRO A 279 -10.28 -31.40 10.63
N GLU A 280 -11.35 -32.14 10.97
CA GLU A 280 -11.84 -33.26 10.14
C GLU A 280 -12.39 -32.77 8.79
N ARG A 281 -13.06 -31.60 8.78
CA ARG A 281 -13.56 -31.00 7.54
C ARG A 281 -12.40 -30.59 6.64
N TYR A 282 -11.33 -30.02 7.20
CA TYR A 282 -10.13 -29.60 6.50
C TYR A 282 -9.39 -30.80 5.88
N GLU A 283 -9.18 -31.88 6.64
CA GLU A 283 -8.63 -33.14 6.11
C GLU A 283 -9.49 -33.67 4.95
N THR A 284 -10.81 -33.62 5.09
CA THR A 284 -11.72 -34.05 4.02
C THR A 284 -11.66 -33.12 2.79
N LEU A 285 -11.52 -31.81 2.99
CA LEU A 285 -11.34 -30.83 1.91
C LEU A 285 -10.06 -31.09 1.10
N GLN A 286 -8.99 -31.55 1.75
CA GLN A 286 -7.74 -31.92 1.07
C GLN A 286 -7.91 -33.12 0.12
N MET A 287 -8.93 -33.96 0.34
CA MET A 287 -9.27 -35.11 -0.52
C MET A 287 -10.21 -34.75 -1.67
N THR A 288 -10.65 -33.49 -1.78
CA THR A 288 -11.51 -33.05 -2.87
C THR A 288 -10.71 -32.79 -4.15
N ARG A 289 -11.38 -32.88 -5.30
CA ARG A 289 -10.77 -32.65 -6.63
C ARG A 289 -10.20 -31.25 -6.84
N GLY A 290 -10.69 -30.25 -6.10
CA GLY A 290 -10.20 -28.88 -6.18
C GLY A 290 -8.86 -28.69 -5.49
N TYR A 291 -8.51 -29.59 -4.56
CA TYR A 291 -7.25 -29.51 -3.83
C TYR A 291 -6.10 -30.11 -4.64
N SER A 292 -4.99 -29.39 -4.72
CA SER A 292 -3.85 -29.77 -5.56
C SER A 292 -3.25 -31.11 -5.14
N ASP A 293 -3.25 -32.09 -6.07
CA ASP A 293 -2.61 -33.39 -5.89
C ASP A 293 -1.11 -33.25 -5.58
N ARG A 294 -0.47 -32.21 -6.12
CA ARG A 294 0.95 -31.92 -5.89
C ARG A 294 1.20 -31.57 -4.43
N VAL A 295 0.39 -30.68 -3.85
CA VAL A 295 0.50 -30.29 -2.45
C VAL A 295 0.20 -31.48 -1.54
N ARG A 296 -0.80 -32.30 -1.91
CA ARG A 296 -1.12 -33.54 -1.19
C ARG A 296 0.08 -34.50 -1.15
N LEU A 297 0.74 -34.71 -2.29
CA LEU A 297 1.92 -35.58 -2.40
C LEU A 297 3.13 -35.04 -1.61
N LYS A 298 3.38 -33.72 -1.66
CA LYS A 298 4.46 -33.06 -0.92
C LYS A 298 4.31 -33.27 0.59
N ARG A 299 3.10 -33.04 1.13
CA ARG A 299 2.80 -33.27 2.56
C ARG A 299 2.95 -34.73 2.96
N ALA A 300 2.37 -35.66 2.19
CA ALA A 300 2.53 -37.09 2.45
C ALA A 300 4.01 -37.54 2.46
N THR A 301 4.85 -36.91 1.65
CA THR A 301 6.30 -37.18 1.63
C THR A 301 7.00 -36.59 2.86
N GLN A 302 6.63 -35.38 3.29
CA GLN A 302 7.17 -34.73 4.49
C GLN A 302 6.79 -35.52 5.76
N ASP A 303 5.52 -35.90 5.90
CA ASP A 303 5.04 -36.69 7.04
C ASP A 303 5.79 -38.05 7.12
N ALA A 304 5.99 -38.71 5.97
CA ALA A 304 6.74 -39.96 5.90
C ALA A 304 8.25 -39.79 6.23
N GLN A 305 8.83 -38.62 5.95
CA GLN A 305 10.23 -38.31 6.28
C GLN A 305 10.40 -37.98 7.77
N GLU A 306 9.46 -37.25 8.37
CA GLU A 306 9.44 -36.95 9.81
C GLU A 306 9.26 -38.22 10.66
N GLU A 307 8.42 -39.17 10.21
CA GLU A 307 8.27 -40.48 10.85
C GLU A 307 9.49 -41.40 10.61
N GLY A 308 10.23 -41.19 9.52
CA GLY A 308 11.35 -42.04 9.09
C GLY A 308 12.74 -41.61 9.60
N GLY A 309 12.88 -40.41 10.18
CA GLY A 309 14.17 -39.90 10.68
C GLY A 309 15.24 -39.69 9.60
N ILE A 310 14.83 -39.41 8.35
CA ILE A 310 15.74 -39.19 7.24
C ILE A 310 16.04 -37.69 7.14
N ASP A 311 17.31 -37.31 7.38
CA ASP A 311 17.82 -35.95 7.22
C ASP A 311 17.55 -35.46 5.78
N GLN A 312 16.99 -34.26 5.65
CA GLN A 312 16.70 -33.64 4.36
C GLN A 312 17.99 -33.45 3.56
N ASP A 313 17.95 -33.78 2.26
CA ASP A 313 18.99 -33.35 1.31
C ASP A 313 18.75 -31.86 0.99
N PRO A 314 19.63 -30.93 1.43
CA PRO A 314 19.38 -29.49 1.40
C PRO A 314 19.51 -28.85 0.00
N GLU A 315 19.61 -29.65 -1.08
CA GLU A 315 19.95 -29.16 -2.42
C GLU A 315 18.77 -28.97 -3.38
N THR A 316 17.52 -28.86 -2.92
CA THR A 316 16.47 -28.36 -3.85
C THR A 316 16.73 -26.86 -4.09
N PRO A 317 17.14 -26.43 -5.29
CA PRO A 317 17.51 -25.03 -5.50
C PRO A 317 16.28 -24.14 -5.30
N LEU A 318 16.44 -23.04 -4.56
CA LEU A 318 15.38 -22.06 -4.28
C LEU A 318 14.64 -21.61 -5.56
N GLU A 319 15.36 -21.56 -6.68
CA GLU A 319 14.85 -21.21 -8.00
C GLU A 319 13.87 -22.25 -8.57
N GLU A 320 14.06 -23.54 -8.26
CA GLU A 320 13.16 -24.62 -8.64
C GLU A 320 11.87 -24.56 -7.81
N VAL A 321 11.99 -24.32 -6.49
CA VAL A 321 10.84 -24.09 -5.60
C VAL A 321 10.00 -22.88 -6.06
N ILE A 322 10.66 -21.75 -6.37
CA ILE A 322 10.00 -20.54 -6.86
C ILE A 322 9.31 -20.79 -8.20
N ARG A 323 9.97 -21.45 -9.16
CA ARG A 323 9.40 -21.73 -10.50
C ARG A 323 8.23 -22.71 -10.43
N GLU A 324 8.33 -23.70 -9.56
CA GLU A 324 7.31 -24.71 -9.32
C GLU A 324 6.05 -24.13 -8.67
N GLU A 325 6.21 -23.17 -7.76
CA GLU A 325 5.09 -22.54 -7.05
C GLU A 325 4.49 -21.34 -7.79
N TRP A 326 5.26 -20.64 -8.63
CA TRP A 326 4.71 -19.72 -9.63
C TRP A 326 3.73 -20.44 -10.57
N THR A 327 3.95 -21.74 -10.82
CA THR A 327 3.03 -22.57 -11.61
C THR A 327 1.72 -22.86 -10.86
N LEU A 328 1.75 -22.97 -9.53
CA LEU A 328 0.58 -23.10 -8.64
C LEU A 328 -0.27 -21.80 -8.62
N LEU A 329 0.38 -20.63 -8.55
CA LEU A 329 -0.30 -19.32 -8.61
C LEU A 329 -0.87 -19.01 -9.99
N THR A 330 -0.23 -19.52 -11.05
CA THR A 330 -0.65 -19.34 -12.44
C THR A 330 -1.42 -20.52 -13.00
N GLU A 331 -1.87 -21.47 -12.16
CA GLU A 331 -2.57 -22.72 -12.53
C GLU A 331 -3.61 -22.45 -13.61
N SER A 332 -3.19 -22.64 -14.86
CA SER A 332 -3.93 -22.17 -16.01
C SER A 332 -5.03 -23.16 -16.32
N ARG A 333 -6.31 -22.77 -16.13
CA ARG A 333 -7.50 -23.48 -16.64
C ARG A 333 -7.59 -24.97 -16.27
N GLY A 334 -7.17 -25.35 -15.08
CA GLY A 334 -7.17 -26.74 -14.64
C GLY A 334 -7.91 -26.96 -13.32
N GLY A 335 -9.25 -26.90 -13.31
CA GLY A 335 -10.11 -27.53 -12.28
C GLY A 335 -9.99 -27.10 -10.80
N THR A 336 -8.92 -26.45 -10.37
CA THR A 336 -8.54 -26.12 -8.98
C THR A 336 -8.76 -24.64 -8.63
N GLN A 337 -9.14 -23.82 -9.61
CA GLN A 337 -9.44 -22.41 -9.39
C GLN A 337 -10.90 -22.21 -8.99
N TRP A 338 -11.12 -21.44 -7.92
CA TRP A 338 -12.45 -20.94 -7.59
C TRP A 338 -12.71 -19.61 -8.29
N ALA A 339 -14.00 -19.32 -8.50
CA ALA A 339 -14.46 -18.11 -9.16
C ALA A 339 -15.78 -17.61 -8.57
N ILE A 340 -15.83 -16.30 -8.30
CA ILE A 340 -17.04 -15.59 -7.85
C ILE A 340 -17.14 -14.23 -8.57
N SER A 341 -18.34 -13.89 -9.04
CA SER A 341 -18.56 -12.58 -9.64
C SER A 341 -18.83 -11.52 -8.57
N ALA A 342 -18.35 -10.30 -8.78
CA ALA A 342 -18.66 -9.18 -7.88
C ALA A 342 -20.15 -8.92 -7.74
N LYS A 343 -20.96 -9.25 -8.75
CA LYS A 343 -22.43 -9.10 -8.68
C LYS A 343 -23.09 -10.10 -7.73
N GLN A 344 -22.44 -11.22 -7.41
CA GLN A 344 -22.97 -12.23 -6.48
C GLN A 344 -22.73 -11.85 -5.02
N LEU A 345 -21.58 -11.26 -4.69
CA LEU A 345 -21.21 -10.97 -3.30
C LEU A 345 -22.25 -10.14 -2.54
N PRO A 346 -22.83 -9.04 -3.09
CA PRO A 346 -23.86 -8.27 -2.41
C PRO A 346 -25.18 -9.03 -2.19
N THR A 347 -25.38 -10.18 -2.85
CA THR A 347 -26.61 -10.99 -2.73
C THR A 347 -26.52 -12.04 -1.63
N PHE A 348 -25.34 -12.25 -1.06
CA PHE A 348 -25.11 -13.20 0.03
C PHE A 348 -25.17 -12.46 1.37
N ASP A 349 -26.16 -12.76 2.19
CA ASP A 349 -26.29 -12.25 3.57
C ASP A 349 -25.33 -12.94 4.56
N PHE A 350 -24.84 -14.12 4.19
CA PHE A 350 -23.87 -14.92 4.95
C PHE A 350 -22.40 -14.61 4.63
N VAL A 351 -22.13 -13.72 3.67
CA VAL A 351 -20.78 -13.21 3.39
C VAL A 351 -20.73 -11.76 3.85
N ASP A 352 -19.79 -11.42 4.75
CA ASP A 352 -19.53 -10.02 5.09
C ASP A 352 -18.90 -9.34 3.88
N TYR A 353 -19.73 -8.68 3.06
CA TYR A 353 -19.33 -7.92 1.88
C TYR A 353 -19.62 -6.43 2.10
N LYS A 354 -18.62 -5.60 1.81
CA LYS A 354 -18.73 -4.14 1.94
C LYS A 354 -18.12 -3.47 0.73
N LYS A 355 -18.82 -2.46 0.20
CA LYS A 355 -18.21 -1.48 -0.68
C LYS A 355 -17.51 -0.44 0.19
N LEU A 356 -16.19 -0.41 0.14
CA LEU A 356 -15.41 0.55 0.93
C LEU A 356 -15.36 1.93 0.26
N GLY A 357 -15.69 2.01 -1.03
CA GLY A 357 -15.90 3.24 -1.80
C GLY A 357 -14.88 3.40 -2.93
N GLU A 358 -14.65 4.62 -3.39
CA GLU A 358 -13.77 4.90 -4.54
C GLU A 358 -12.63 5.84 -4.17
N LEU A 359 -11.41 5.49 -4.59
CA LEU A 359 -10.26 6.38 -4.49
C LEU A 359 -10.01 7.05 -5.85
N PRO A 360 -10.08 8.39 -5.95
CA PRO A 360 -9.64 9.06 -7.15
C PRO A 360 -8.13 9.00 -7.23
N TYR A 361 -7.62 8.76 -8.43
CA TYR A 361 -6.19 8.74 -8.66
C TYR A 361 -5.79 9.59 -9.88
N SER A 362 -6.74 10.29 -10.53
CA SER A 362 -6.40 11.16 -11.65
C SER A 362 -5.69 12.44 -11.20
N SER A 363 -4.71 12.88 -11.99
CA SER A 363 -3.97 14.11 -11.71
C SER A 363 -4.89 15.32 -11.56
N ALA A 364 -6.00 15.37 -12.30
CA ALA A 364 -7.00 16.43 -12.21
C ALA A 364 -7.70 16.48 -10.83
N GLN A 365 -8.01 15.32 -10.24
CA GLN A 365 -8.59 15.26 -8.90
C GLN A 365 -7.58 15.66 -7.84
N ILE A 366 -6.32 15.22 -7.97
CA ILE A 366 -5.23 15.61 -7.06
C ILE A 366 -5.00 17.12 -7.12
N GLU A 367 -4.97 17.71 -8.32
CA GLU A 367 -4.87 19.15 -8.52
C GLU A 367 -6.05 19.90 -7.88
N LYS A 368 -7.28 19.37 -8.01
CA LYS A 368 -8.46 19.95 -7.35
C LYS A 368 -8.36 19.90 -5.82
N VAL A 369 -7.80 18.83 -5.25
CA VAL A 369 -7.50 18.74 -3.80
C VAL A 369 -6.45 19.77 -3.42
N ALA A 370 -5.34 19.85 -4.16
CA ALA A 370 -4.26 20.79 -3.90
C ALA A 370 -4.78 22.23 -3.94
N THR A 371 -5.50 22.62 -5.01
CA THR A 371 -6.10 23.94 -5.20
C THR A 371 -6.97 24.35 -4.01
N ARG A 372 -7.84 23.46 -3.53
CA ARG A 372 -8.69 23.72 -2.37
C ARG A 372 -7.91 23.82 -1.06
N SER A 373 -6.78 23.12 -0.98
CA SER A 373 -5.95 23.09 0.22
C SER A 373 -4.99 24.28 0.28
N MET A 374 -4.70 24.95 -0.85
CA MET A 374 -3.83 26.14 -0.91
C MET A 374 -4.23 27.23 0.06
N GLN A 375 -5.54 27.45 0.28
CA GLN A 375 -6.02 28.45 1.25
C GLN A 375 -5.65 28.13 2.72
N HIS A 376 -5.23 26.89 3.00
CA HIS A 376 -4.83 26.42 4.32
C HIS A 376 -3.31 26.20 4.42
N LEU A 377 -2.60 26.28 3.29
CA LEU A 377 -1.15 26.28 3.27
C LEU A 377 -0.70 27.73 3.46
N ASN A 378 0.02 27.99 4.56
CA ASN A 378 0.53 29.32 4.88
C ASN A 378 1.46 29.82 3.77
N GLY A 379 1.48 31.13 3.52
CA GLY A 379 2.39 31.74 2.54
C GLY A 379 3.85 31.43 2.84
N GLU A 380 4.25 31.40 4.12
CA GLU A 380 5.62 31.08 4.55
C GLU A 380 6.04 29.66 4.13
N LEU A 381 5.11 28.69 4.19
CA LEU A 381 5.37 27.31 3.78
C LEU A 381 5.53 27.22 2.24
N LEU A 382 4.72 27.96 1.49
CA LEU A 382 4.86 28.04 0.03
C LEU A 382 6.17 28.72 -0.39
N GLU A 383 6.58 29.76 0.35
CA GLU A 383 7.88 30.42 0.14
C GLU A 383 9.05 29.48 0.39
N LEU A 384 8.98 28.67 1.47
CA LEU A 384 9.98 27.65 1.77
C LEU A 384 10.11 26.62 0.63
N PHE A 385 8.99 26.09 0.14
CA PHE A 385 8.99 25.12 -0.97
C PHE A 385 9.47 25.73 -2.28
N SER A 386 9.07 26.97 -2.59
CA SER A 386 9.56 27.70 -3.75
C SER A 386 11.07 27.91 -3.67
N ALA A 387 11.59 28.36 -2.54
CA ALA A 387 13.03 28.55 -2.34
C ALA A 387 13.80 27.22 -2.44
N THR A 388 13.22 26.11 -1.94
CA THR A 388 13.82 24.77 -2.06
C THR A 388 13.89 24.29 -3.52
N LYS A 389 12.84 24.54 -4.31
CA LYS A 389 12.83 24.26 -5.76
C LYS A 389 13.89 25.09 -6.48
N ASP A 390 13.88 26.40 -6.25
CA ASP A 390 14.82 27.33 -6.88
C ASP A 390 16.26 26.93 -6.58
N LEU A 391 16.55 26.55 -5.33
CA LEU A 391 17.83 25.99 -4.91
C LEU A 391 18.22 24.75 -5.73
N SER A 392 17.32 23.77 -5.83
CA SER A 392 17.57 22.52 -6.58
C SER A 392 17.86 22.80 -8.05
N GLU A 393 17.06 23.67 -8.69
CA GLU A 393 17.27 24.06 -10.07
C GLU A 393 18.59 24.80 -10.28
N ASN A 394 18.93 25.70 -9.36
CA ASN A 394 20.16 26.50 -9.41
C ASN A 394 21.41 25.64 -9.19
N ILE A 395 21.35 24.63 -8.31
CA ILE A 395 22.39 23.61 -8.16
C ILE A 395 22.55 22.82 -9.46
N ASN A 396 21.45 22.35 -10.05
CA ASN A 396 21.52 21.59 -11.30
C ASN A 396 22.10 22.44 -12.45
N LYS A 397 21.64 23.69 -12.58
CA LYS A 397 22.16 24.66 -13.57
C LYS A 397 23.65 24.95 -13.37
N TYR A 398 24.11 25.04 -12.14
CA TYR A 398 25.55 25.22 -11.84
C TYR A 398 26.42 24.11 -12.43
N PHE A 399 25.96 22.85 -12.36
CA PHE A 399 26.72 21.71 -12.88
C PHE A 399 26.52 21.44 -14.37
N THR A 400 25.42 21.90 -14.96
CA THR A 400 25.04 21.56 -16.34
C THR A 400 25.35 22.65 -17.37
N ILE A 401 25.48 23.92 -16.96
CA ILE A 401 25.74 25.01 -17.90
C ILE A 401 27.24 25.10 -18.23
N GLU A 402 27.58 25.03 -19.52
CA GLU A 402 28.96 25.12 -20.01
C GLU A 402 29.62 26.49 -19.73
N ALA A 403 28.83 27.56 -19.78
CA ALA A 403 29.33 28.92 -19.57
C ALA A 403 29.57 29.19 -18.07
N ARG A 404 30.85 29.28 -17.68
CA ARG A 404 31.29 29.51 -16.28
C ARG A 404 30.60 30.70 -15.61
N THR A 405 30.37 31.81 -16.32
CA THR A 405 29.68 32.98 -15.77
C THR A 405 28.23 32.71 -15.41
N SER A 406 27.53 31.90 -16.22
CA SER A 406 26.14 31.49 -15.96
C SER A 406 26.05 30.46 -14.84
N ALA A 407 27.04 29.56 -14.75
CA ALA A 407 27.18 28.65 -13.61
C ALA A 407 27.34 29.45 -12.31
N ILE A 408 28.29 30.40 -12.24
CA ILE A 408 28.52 31.23 -11.05
C ILE A 408 27.25 31.97 -10.62
N LYS A 409 26.50 32.58 -11.56
CA LYS A 409 25.21 33.22 -11.25
C LYS A 409 24.18 32.26 -10.68
N SER A 410 24.18 31.01 -11.13
CA SER A 410 23.29 29.98 -10.59
C SER A 410 23.72 29.59 -9.17
N ALA A 411 25.02 29.50 -8.89
CA ALA A 411 25.53 29.29 -7.53
C ALA A 411 25.18 30.44 -6.58
N GLU A 412 25.32 31.70 -7.01
CA GLU A 412 24.94 32.88 -6.22
C GLU A 412 23.45 32.85 -5.86
N ARG A 413 22.58 32.55 -6.83
CA ARG A 413 21.14 32.40 -6.58
C ARG A 413 20.83 31.24 -5.63
N GLY A 414 21.51 30.10 -5.77
CA GLY A 414 21.36 28.99 -4.83
C GLY A 414 21.74 29.37 -3.39
N ILE A 415 22.74 30.24 -3.21
CA ILE A 415 23.06 30.78 -1.87
C ILE A 415 21.92 31.66 -1.34
N ASP A 416 21.38 32.53 -2.17
CA ASP A 416 20.23 33.38 -1.81
C ASP A 416 18.99 32.54 -1.43
N ASP A 417 18.72 31.47 -2.19
CA ASP A 417 17.64 30.54 -1.89
C ASP A 417 17.85 29.82 -0.56
N THR A 418 19.09 29.43 -0.25
CA THR A 418 19.45 28.84 1.06
C THR A 418 19.19 29.82 2.21
N ASN A 419 19.50 31.11 2.00
CA ASN A 419 19.23 32.15 3.00
C ASN A 419 17.72 32.35 3.21
N ARG A 420 16.92 32.32 2.14
CA ARG A 420 15.45 32.40 2.22
C ARG A 420 14.85 31.21 2.98
N ILE A 421 15.35 30.00 2.73
CA ILE A 421 15.00 28.79 3.49
C ILE A 421 15.31 29.02 4.97
N GLN A 422 16.55 29.39 5.31
CA GLN A 422 16.96 29.61 6.69
C GLN A 422 16.10 30.66 7.40
N GLN A 423 15.78 31.77 6.73
CA GLN A 423 14.91 32.82 7.27
C GLN A 423 13.49 32.32 7.53
N SER A 424 12.93 31.55 6.61
CA SER A 424 11.59 30.95 6.76
C SER A 424 11.57 29.98 7.95
N LEU A 425 12.58 29.10 8.06
CA LEU A 425 12.74 28.17 9.18
C LEU A 425 12.92 28.89 10.53
N THR A 426 13.69 29.97 10.54
CA THR A 426 13.98 30.73 11.77
C THR A 426 12.79 31.57 12.21
N ALA A 427 12.03 32.14 11.26
CA ALA A 427 10.78 32.84 11.56
C ALA A 427 9.72 31.90 12.14
N GLU A 428 9.76 30.62 11.78
CA GLU A 428 8.91 29.59 12.37
C GLU A 428 9.37 29.18 13.77
N ILE A 429 10.66 28.90 13.97
CA ILE A 429 11.22 28.51 15.28
C ILE A 429 11.12 29.65 16.30
N GLY A 430 11.38 30.90 15.90
CA GLY A 430 11.39 32.05 16.81
C GLY A 430 10.03 32.46 17.35
N ARG A 431 8.92 31.98 16.77
CA ARG A 431 7.57 32.19 17.32
C ARG A 431 7.22 31.25 18.48
N ASP A 432 7.99 30.18 18.70
CA ASP A 432 7.74 29.23 19.79
C ASP A 432 8.15 29.80 21.16
N ASP A 433 9.22 30.61 21.23
CA ASP A 433 9.78 31.12 22.49
C ASP A 433 8.93 32.25 23.15
N GLU A 434 8.15 33.01 22.40
CA GLU A 434 7.30 34.09 22.95
C GLU A 434 5.92 33.60 23.44
N SER A 435 5.54 32.35 23.14
CA SER A 435 4.21 31.81 23.45
C SER A 435 4.11 31.01 24.76
N GLU A 436 5.25 30.75 25.44
CA GLU A 436 5.30 30.07 26.74
C GLU A 436 5.39 31.05 27.94
N GLU A 437 5.50 32.37 27.71
CA GLU A 437 5.47 33.40 28.75
C GLU A 437 4.16 34.18 28.76
N THR A 438 3.03 33.53 28.99
CA THR A 438 1.88 34.22 29.60
C THR A 438 1.02 33.20 30.38
N PRO A 439 0.90 33.34 31.71
CA PRO A 439 0.17 32.37 32.56
C PRO A 439 -1.34 32.40 32.38
#